data_AF-A0A356A4S8-F1
#
_entry.id   AF-A0A356A4S8-F1
#
_cell.length_a   1.000
_cell.length_b   1.000
_cell.length_c   1.000
_cell.angle_alpha   90.00
_cell.angle_beta   90.00
_cell.angle_gamma   90.00
#
_symmetry.space_group_name_H-M   'P 1'
#
loop_
_entity.id
_entity.type
_entity.pdbx_description
1 polymer ?
#
loop_
_entity_poly.entity_id
_entity_poly.type
_entity_poly.pdbx_seq_one_letter_code
_entity_poly.pdbx_strand_id
1 'polypeptide(L)' 'GVRLEVTDKALAAIARQALERKTGARGLRDILEGALLEPMYEIPSDKSVERVRLDADESGKCLVVSYEKKPSG' A
#
# COMPACT_ATOMS: atom_id res chain seq x y z
N GLY A 1 -10.66 -10.38 9.41
CA GLY A 1 -10.07 -9.12 8.90
C GLY A 1 -9.14 -9.44 7.74
N VAL A 2 -8.69 -8.43 7.01
CA VAL A 2 -7.69 -8.57 5.94
C VAL A 2 -6.34 -8.07 6.46
N ARG A 3 -5.25 -8.78 6.15
CA ARG A 3 -3.90 -8.41 6.59
C ARG A 3 -3.32 -7.37 5.63
N LEU A 4 -2.82 -6.25 6.15
CA LEU A 4 -2.00 -5.31 5.38
C LEU A 4 -0.52 -5.67 5.59
N GLU A 5 0.21 -5.83 4.50
CA GLU A 5 1.66 -5.97 4.47
C GLU A 5 2.25 -4.79 3.69
N VAL A 6 3.21 -4.09 4.28
CA VAL A 6 3.95 -3.01 3.63
C VAL A 6 5.41 -3.44 3.57
N THR A 7 5.98 -3.50 2.37
CA THR A 7 7.38 -3.92 2.19
C THR A 7 8.36 -2.81 2.57
N ASP A 8 9.60 -3.18 2.87
CA ASP A 8 10.67 -2.19 3.13
C ASP A 8 10.89 -1.25 1.94
N LYS A 9 10.70 -1.75 0.72
CA LYS A 9 10.78 -0.94 -0.50
C LYS A 9 9.65 0.10 -0.56
N ALA A 10 8.42 -0.30 -0.22
CA ALA A 10 7.31 0.65 -0.11
C ALA A 10 7.55 1.70 0.98
N LEU A 11 8.05 1.30 2.15
CA LEU A 11 8.39 2.23 3.23
C LEU A 11 9.44 3.27 2.78
N ALA A 12 10.50 2.82 2.10
CA ALA A 12 11.51 3.70 1.54
C ALA A 12 10.95 4.65 0.46
N ALA A 13 10.08 4.15 -0.41
CA ALA A 13 9.42 4.95 -1.44
C ALA A 13 8.49 6.03 -0.83
N ILE A 14 7.70 5.68 0.19
CA ILE A 14 6.84 6.63 0.92
C ILE A 14 7.68 7.73 1.57
N ALA A 15 8.76 7.36 2.26
CA ALA A 15 9.66 8.31 2.90
C ALA A 15 10.30 9.28 1.88
N ARG A 16 10.76 8.76 0.74
CA ARG A 16 11.36 9.57 -0.32
C ARG A 16 10.35 10.53 -0.94
N GLN A 17 9.14 10.07 -1.24
CA GLN A 17 8.08 10.94 -1.77
C GLN A 17 7.69 12.05 -0.78
N ALA A 18 7.62 11.76 0.52
CA ALA A 18 7.32 12.78 1.53
C ALA A 18 8.42 13.84 1.65
N LEU A 19 9.69 13.43 1.51
CA LEU A 19 10.84 14.34 1.44
C LEU A 19 10.78 15.23 0.19
N GLU A 20 10.54 14.64 -0.98
CA GLU A 20 10.42 15.36 -2.26
C GLU A 20 9.29 16.41 -2.22
N ARG A 21 8.17 16.11 -1.56
CA ARG A 21 7.03 17.02 -1.39
C ARG A 21 7.24 18.07 -0.29
N LYS A 22 8.33 18.02 0.47
CA LYS A 22 8.63 18.91 1.61
C LYS A 22 7.54 18.95 2.68
N THR A 23 6.81 17.85 2.85
CA THR A 23 5.69 17.73 3.80
C THR A 23 6.06 17.05 5.11
N GLY A 24 7.26 16.46 5.19
CA GLY A 24 7.74 15.76 6.39
C GLY A 24 6.84 14.59 6.79
N ALA A 25 6.71 14.33 8.10
CA ALA A 25 5.93 13.19 8.61
C ALA A 25 4.44 13.21 8.21
N ARG A 26 3.84 14.40 8.01
CA ARG A 26 2.46 14.53 7.53
C ARG A 26 2.28 13.90 6.15
N GLY A 27 3.29 14.06 5.27
CA GLY A 27 3.27 13.49 3.93
C GLY A 27 3.20 11.97 3.91
N LEU A 28 3.77 11.29 4.92
CA LEU A 28 3.75 9.83 4.99
C LEU A 28 2.31 9.30 5.07
N ARG A 29 1.48 9.95 5.90
CA ARG A 29 0.07 9.59 6.05
C ARG A 29 -0.70 9.84 4.76
N ASP A 30 -0.53 11.02 4.17
CA ASP A 30 -1.26 11.40 2.95
C ASP A 30 -0.93 10.44 1.77
N ILE A 31 0.34 10.03 1.65
CA ILE A 31 0.78 9.07 0.61
C ILE A 31 0.19 7.68 0.87
N LEU A 32 0.23 7.22 2.13
CA LEU A 32 -0.32 5.91 2.49
C LEU A 32 -1.84 5.86 2.30
N GLU A 33 -2.57 6.90 2.72
CA GLU A 33 -4.02 7.01 2.50
C GLU A 33 -4.36 6.99 1.01
N GLY A 34 -3.60 7.71 0.18
CA GLY A 34 -3.79 7.70 -1.27
C GLY A 34 -3.60 6.31 -1.89
N ALA A 35 -2.59 5.55 -1.46
CA ALA A 35 -2.32 4.21 -1.97
C ALA A 35 -3.35 3.16 -1.50
N LEU A 36 -3.96 3.37 -0.32
CA LEU A 36 -4.91 2.42 0.26
C LEU A 36 -6.38 2.77 -0.01
N LEU A 37 -6.68 3.93 -0.59
CA LEU A 37 -8.04 4.39 -0.79
C LEU A 37 -8.86 3.38 -1.61
N GLU A 38 -8.39 3.00 -2.79
CA GLU A 38 -9.05 2.02 -3.66
C GLU A 38 -9.19 0.64 -2.99
N PRO A 39 -8.12 0.04 -2.42
CA PRO A 39 -8.24 -1.18 -1.61
C PRO A 39 -9.30 -1.12 -0.51
N MET A 40 -9.38 0.01 0.21
CA MET A 40 -10.37 0.18 1.29
C MET A 40 -11.81 0.15 0.78
N TYR A 41 -12.07 0.51 -0.49
CA TYR A 41 -13.39 0.41 -1.11
C TYR A 41 -13.67 -0.98 -1.70
N GLU A 42 -12.68 -1.61 -2.33
CA GLU A 42 -12.84 -2.89 -3.02
C GLU A 42 -12.97 -4.08 -2.05
N ILE A 43 -12.07 -4.14 -1.07
CA ILE A 43 -11.91 -5.28 -0.16
C ILE A 43 -13.15 -5.59 0.68
N PRO A 44 -13.91 -4.61 1.21
CA PRO A 44 -15.14 -4.91 1.94
C PRO A 44 -16.13 -5.76 1.13
N SER A 45 -16.12 -5.64 -0.20
CA SER A 45 -17.00 -6.36 -1.11
C SER A 45 -16.42 -7.72 -1.53
N ASP A 46 -15.09 -7.86 -1.63
CA ASP A 46 -14.44 -9.12 -1.98
C ASP A 46 -14.02 -9.93 -0.74
N LYS A 47 -14.84 -10.93 -0.37
CA LYS A 47 -14.56 -11.82 0.77
C LYS A 47 -13.45 -12.85 0.51
N SER A 48 -12.96 -12.96 -0.72
CA SER A 48 -11.87 -13.88 -1.09
C SER A 48 -10.49 -13.34 -0.71
N VAL A 49 -10.35 -12.02 -0.51
CA VAL A 49 -9.06 -11.41 -0.16
C VAL A 49 -8.68 -11.72 1.29
N GLU A 50 -7.45 -12.20 1.48
CA GLU A 50 -6.82 -12.45 2.78
C GLU A 50 -5.78 -11.39 3.14
N ARG A 51 -5.02 -10.93 2.14
CA ARG A 51 -3.92 -9.97 2.32
C ARG A 51 -3.91 -8.89 1.24
N VAL A 52 -3.57 -7.68 1.64
CA VAL A 52 -3.16 -6.58 0.77
C VAL A 52 -1.67 -6.38 0.96
N ARG A 53 -0.92 -6.39 -0.12
CA ARG A 53 0.51 -6.12 -0.10
C ARG A 53 0.81 -4.83 -0.85
N LEU A 54 1.34 -3.86 -0.13
CA LEU A 54 1.86 -2.60 -0.65
C LEU A 54 3.37 -2.73 -0.85
N ASP A 55 3.81 -2.66 -2.10
CA ASP A 55 5.22 -2.71 -2.50
C ASP A 55 5.62 -1.45 -3.27
N ALA A 56 6.90 -1.32 -3.63
CA ALA A 56 7.33 -0.40 -4.65
C ALA A 56 7.63 -1.15 -5.96
N ASP A 57 7.41 -0.48 -7.08
CA ASP A 57 7.80 -0.95 -8.40
C ASP A 57 9.32 -1.14 -8.52
N GLU A 58 9.77 -1.68 -9.66
CA GLU A 58 11.20 -1.91 -9.92
C GLU A 58 12.05 -0.64 -9.78
N SER A 59 11.45 0.52 -10.07
CA SER A 59 12.11 1.82 -9.96
C SER A 59 12.22 2.34 -8.51
N GLY A 60 11.52 1.72 -7.56
CA GLY A 60 11.43 2.18 -6.17
C GLY A 60 10.75 3.54 -6.03
N LYS A 61 9.95 3.94 -7.02
CA LYS A 61 9.30 5.26 -7.06
C LYS A 61 7.80 5.20 -6.98
N CYS A 62 7.18 4.20 -7.58
CA CYS A 62 5.74 4.05 -7.61
C CYS A 62 5.33 2.98 -6.61
N LEU A 63 4.29 3.28 -5.84
CA LEU A 63 3.67 2.29 -4.97
C LEU A 63 2.78 1.38 -5.80
N VAL A 64 2.85 0.08 -5.51
CA VAL A 64 2.08 -0.96 -6.18
C VAL A 64 1.29 -1.72 -5.13
N VAL A 65 -0.01 -1.89 -5.37
CA VAL A 65 -0.88 -2.69 -4.52
C VAL A 65 -1.16 -4.03 -5.19
N SER A 66 -1.11 -5.10 -4.41
CA SER A 66 -1.51 -6.44 -4.84
C SER A 66 -2.36 -7.13 -3.78
N TYR A 67 -3.22 -8.05 -4.22
CA TYR A 67 -4.14 -8.79 -3.37
C TYR A 67 -3.80 -10.29 -3.37
N GLU A 68 -3.71 -10.88 -2.18
CA GLU A 68 -3.60 -12.32 -1.99
C GLU A 68 -4.98 -12.87 -1.63
N LYS A 69 -5.43 -13.86 -2.39
CA LYS A 69 -6.70 -14.55 -2.13
C LYS A 69 -6.48 -15.73 -1.19
N LYS A 70 -7.49 -16.02 -0.38
CA LYS A 70 -7.53 -17.22 0.46
C LYS A 70 -7.28 -18.45 -0.41
N PRO A 71 -6.48 -19.42 0.07
CA PRO A 71 -6.31 -20.68 -0.63
C PRO A 71 -7.68 -21.33 -0.85
N SER A 72 -7.93 -21.74 -2.09
CA SER A 72 -9.09 -22.57 -2.42
C SER A 72 -8.79 -23.95 -1.85
N GLY A 73 -9.35 -24.24 -0.67
CA GLY A 73 -9.34 -25.59 -0.11
C GLY A 73 -10.19 -26.54 -0.95
#